data_AF-A0A852BQH4-F1
#
_entry.id   AF-A0A852BQH4-F1
#
_cell.length_a   1.000
_cell.length_b   1.000
_cell.length_c   1.000
_cell.angle_alpha   90.00
_cell.angle_beta   90.00
_cell.angle_gamma   90.00
#
_symmetry.space_group_name_H-M   'P 1'
#
loop_
_entity.id
_entity.type
_entity.pdbx_description
1 polymer ?
#
loop_
_entity_poly.entity_id
_entity_poly.type
_entity_poly.pdbx_seq_one_letter_code
_entity_poly.pdbx_strand_id
1 'polypeptide(L)' 'EPVALPYWPFSSSDFWSYVEYFRTLGDYNRINEMATALFAQLPFGSHLGYH' A
#
# COMPACT_ATOMS: atom_id res chain seq x y z
N GLU A 1 18.00 -4.28 -10.19
CA GLU A 1 17.48 -2.89 -10.19
C GLU A 1 16.27 -2.80 -9.26
N PRO A 2 15.93 -1.64 -8.66
CA PRO A 2 14.72 -1.56 -7.84
C PRO A 2 13.53 -1.71 -8.78
N VAL A 3 12.72 -2.75 -8.55
CA VAL A 3 11.45 -2.94 -9.25
C VAL A 3 10.67 -1.66 -9.04
N ALA A 4 10.43 -0.92 -10.13
CA ALA A 4 9.61 0.28 -10.08
C ALA A 4 8.22 -0.15 -9.58
N LEU A 5 7.97 0.06 -8.28
CA LEU A 5 6.64 -0.03 -7.73
C LEU A 5 5.75 0.85 -8.61
N PRO A 6 4.57 0.37 -9.06
CA PRO A 6 3.71 1.16 -9.91
C PRO A 6 3.51 2.51 -9.23
N TYR A 7 3.70 3.60 -9.98
CA TYR A 7 3.56 4.98 -9.54
C TYR A 7 2.14 5.23 -9.01
N TRP A 8 1.86 4.78 -7.79
CA TRP A 8 0.66 5.15 -7.07
C TRP A 8 1.03 6.39 -6.26
N PRO A 9 0.33 7.52 -6.41
CA PRO A 9 0.50 8.65 -5.52
C PRO A 9 -0.03 8.18 -4.16
N PHE A 10 0.85 7.76 -3.25
CA PHE A 10 0.48 7.30 -1.91
C PHE A 10 0.09 8.47 -1.01
N SER A 11 -0.87 9.30 -1.43
CA SER A 11 -1.57 10.16 -0.48
C SER A 11 -2.56 9.30 0.30
N SER A 12 -2.75 9.58 1.60
CA SER A 12 -3.74 8.85 2.43
C SER A 12 -5.16 8.95 1.88
N SER A 13 -5.44 10.00 1.08
CA SER A 13 -6.72 10.19 0.39
C SER A 13 -6.91 9.22 -0.78
N ASP A 14 -5.83 8.86 -1.47
CA ASP A 14 -5.87 7.96 -2.62
C ASP A 14 -5.94 6.47 -2.20
N PHE A 15 -5.38 6.13 -1.04
CA PHE A 15 -5.33 4.75 -0.53
C PHE A 15 -6.72 4.10 -0.42
N TRP A 16 -7.70 4.77 0.22
CA TRP A 16 -9.02 4.19 0.44
C TRP A 16 -9.80 3.95 -0.86
N SER A 17 -9.59 4.81 -1.87
CA SER A 17 -10.17 4.63 -3.20
C SER A 17 -9.68 3.33 -3.86
N TYR A 18 -8.39 3.01 -3.71
CA TYR A 18 -7.84 1.76 -4.22
C TYR A 18 -8.26 0.53 -3.41
N VAL A 19 -8.39 0.65 -2.09
CA VAL A 19 -8.93 -0.42 -1.24
C VAL A 19 -10.32 -0.83 -1.71
N GLU A 20 -11.22 0.14 -1.91
CA GLU A 20 -12.56 -0.14 -2.41
C GLU A 20 -12.54 -0.73 -3.82
N TYR A 21 -11.71 -0.18 -4.72
CA TYR A 21 -11.52 -0.74 -6.06
C TYR A 21 -11.11 -2.22 -6.03
N PHE A 22 -10.06 -2.58 -5.29
CA PHE A 22 -9.62 -3.98 -5.24
C PHE A 22 -10.58 -4.89 -4.48
N ARG A 23 -11.38 -4.37 -3.53
CA ARG A 23 -12.48 -5.14 -2.93
C ARG A 23 -13.55 -5.52 -3.95
N THR A 24 -13.91 -4.62 -4.87
CA THR A 24 -14.86 -4.96 -5.94
C THR A 24 -14.34 -6.05 -6.87
N LEU A 25 -13.02 -6.15 -7.03
CA LEU A 25 -12.35 -7.17 -7.83
C LEU A 25 -12.03 -8.45 -7.05
N GLY A 26 -12.18 -8.45 -5.72
CA GLY A 26 -11.76 -9.54 -4.85
C GLY A 26 -10.23 -9.68 -4.71
N ASP A 27 -9.46 -8.68 -5.11
CA ASP A 27 -7.99 -8.72 -5.10
C ASP A 27 -7.41 -8.23 -3.77
N TYR A 28 -7.64 -9.01 -2.72
CA TYR A 28 -7.19 -8.69 -1.36
C TYR A 28 -5.66 -8.71 -1.20
N ASN A 29 -4.95 -9.47 -2.04
CA ASN A 29 -3.49 -9.51 -2.02
C ASN A 29 -2.91 -8.13 -2.36
N ARG A 30 -3.50 -7.47 -3.37
CA ARG A 30 -3.10 -6.13 -3.78
C ARG A 30 -3.35 -5.07 -2.71
N ILE A 31 -4.41 -5.22 -1.93
CA ILE A 31 -4.70 -4.37 -0.78
C ILE A 31 -3.59 -4.49 0.28
N ASN A 32 -3.16 -5.72 0.57
CA ASN A 32 -2.11 -5.99 1.55
C ASN A 32 -0.74 -5.43 1.12
N GLU A 33 -0.39 -5.57 -0.17
CA GLU A 33 0.82 -4.98 -0.75
C GLU A 33 0.83 -3.45 -0.60
N MET A 34 -0.27 -2.78 -0.95
CA MET A 34 -0.39 -1.32 -0.82
C MET A 34 -0.37 -0.85 0.62
N ALA A 35 -1.06 -1.56 1.53
CA ALA A 35 -1.05 -1.23 2.95
C ALA A 35 0.38 -1.29 3.50
N THR A 36 1.10 -2.37 3.20
CA THR A 36 2.51 -2.53 3.61
C THR A 36 3.36 -1.38 3.08
N ALA A 37 3.23 -1.06 1.79
CA ALA A 37 3.97 0.03 1.18
C ALA A 37 3.63 1.40 1.78
N LEU A 38 2.36 1.67 2.15
CA LEU A 38 1.93 2.92 2.81
C LEU A 38 2.46 3.03 4.24
N PHE A 39 2.35 1.97 5.02
CA PHE A 39 2.78 1.97 6.41
C PHE A 39 4.31 1.97 6.56
N ALA A 40 5.06 1.46 5.59
CA ALA A 40 6.53 1.55 5.55
C ALA A 40 7.05 2.99 5.42
N GLN A 41 6.26 3.91 4.87
CA GLN A 41 6.63 5.33 4.70
C GLN A 41 6.35 6.16 5.95
N LEU A 42 5.47 5.67 6.83
CA LEU A 42 5.14 6.32 8.08
C LEU A 42 6.26 6.04 9.11
N PRO A 43 6.60 7.01 9.97
CA PRO A 43 7.64 6.85 11.00
C PRO A 43 7.32 5.77 12.05
N PHE A 44 6.13 5.15 11.98
CA PHE A 44 5.72 4.01 12.80
C PHE A 44 6.06 2.64 12.19
N GLY A 45 6.40 2.58 10.89
CA GLY A 45 6.70 1.32 10.18
C GLY A 45 7.90 0.57 10.75
N SER A 46 8.91 1.30 11.22
CA SER A 46 10.10 0.73 11.87
C SER A 46 9.79 0.02 13.20
N HIS A 47 8.66 0.32 13.85
CA HIS A 47 8.24 -0.37 15.09
C HIS A 47 7.44 -1.66 14.84
N LEU A 48 7.00 -1.92 13.60
CA LEU A 48 6.20 -3.10 13.25
C LEU A 48 7.01 -4.23 12.57
N GLY A 49 8.32 -4.06 12.37
CA GLY A 49 9.22 -5.13 11.95
C GLY A 49 9.22 -5.45 10.44
N TYR A 50 8.76 -4.54 9.59
CA TYR A 50 8.92 -4.66 8.15
C TYR A 50 10.31 -4.15 7.75
N HIS A 51 11.20 -5.08 7.39
CA HIS A 51 12.53 -4.80 6.83
C HIS A 51 12.69 -5.56 5.51
#